data_AF-A0A1Q4FHQ6-F1
#
_entry.id   AF-A0A1Q4FHQ6-F1
#
_cell.length_a   1.000
_cell.length_b   1.000
_cell.length_c   1.000
_cell.angle_alpha   90.00
_cell.angle_beta   90.00
_cell.angle_gamma   90.00
#
_symmetry.space_group_name_H-M   'P 1'
#
loop_
_entity.id
_entity.type
_entity.pdbx_description
1 polymer ?
#
loop_
_entity_poly.entity_id
_entity_poly.type
_entity_poly.pdbx_seq_one_letter_code
_entity_poly.pdbx_strand_id
1 'polypeptide(L)'
;MLVPGTETDAPTDFAFAVSDWRVTHRRLRERLVGCTEWIEFDGEMSTRPVLGGFGNIEDNLLHLPEGSYRAIALRSFEPRSQQWAIWWLDARAPHQIDVPVVGSFKNGVGTFYADDSRDGTPIRIRFNWFTSDPENPKWEQAFSADGGTTWETNWTMDFRRAVPPLQS
;
A
#
# COMPACT_ATOMS: atom_id res chain seq x y z
N MET A 1 1.15 23.38 -2.02
CA MET A 1 0.45 23.68 -3.29
C MET A 1 -0.71 22.71 -3.39
N LEU A 2 -1.95 23.18 -3.55
CA LEU A 2 -3.10 22.29 -3.70
C LEU A 2 -2.92 21.46 -4.98
N VAL A 3 -3.17 20.16 -4.92
CA VAL A 3 -3.13 19.32 -6.11
C VAL A 3 -4.34 19.70 -6.96
N PRO A 4 -4.17 20.08 -8.25
CA PRO A 4 -5.30 20.44 -9.10
C PRO A 4 -6.38 19.35 -9.10
N GLY A 5 -7.64 19.74 -8.86
CA GLY A 5 -8.77 18.80 -8.80
C GLY A 5 -9.10 18.22 -7.42
N THR A 6 -8.47 18.71 -6.34
CA THR A 6 -8.86 18.37 -4.95
C THR A 6 -9.73 19.46 -4.33
N GLU A 7 -10.74 19.05 -3.57
CA GLU A 7 -11.56 19.90 -2.71
C GLU A 7 -10.74 20.44 -1.53
N THR A 8 -11.15 21.58 -0.97
CA THR A 8 -10.36 22.30 0.04
C THR A 8 -10.34 21.63 1.41
N ASP A 9 -11.35 20.82 1.72
CA ASP A 9 -11.50 20.05 2.95
C ASP A 9 -11.08 18.58 2.78
N ALA A 10 -10.54 18.22 1.61
CA ALA A 10 -10.01 16.89 1.36
C ALA A 10 -8.85 16.56 2.32
N PRO A 11 -8.78 15.32 2.84
CA PRO A 11 -7.72 14.89 3.74
C PRO A 11 -6.36 14.86 3.04
N THR A 12 -5.30 15.22 3.76
CA THR A 12 -3.93 15.31 3.20
C THR A 12 -3.01 14.18 3.65
N ASP A 13 -3.53 13.19 4.38
CA ASP A 13 -2.75 12.10 4.97
C ASP A 13 -1.88 11.36 3.94
N PHE A 14 -2.42 11.09 2.75
CA PHE A 14 -1.72 10.45 1.63
C PHE A 14 -1.13 11.43 0.61
N ALA A 15 -1.08 12.74 0.90
CA ALA A 15 -0.55 13.72 -0.04
C ALA A 15 0.90 13.43 -0.44
N PHE A 16 1.68 12.81 0.46
CA PHE A 16 3.05 12.38 0.17
C PHE A 16 3.10 11.36 -0.98
N ALA A 17 2.12 10.47 -1.10
CA ALA A 17 2.13 9.36 -2.05
C ALA A 17 1.88 9.82 -3.50
N VAL A 18 1.27 11.00 -3.71
CA VAL A 18 0.94 11.56 -5.03
C VAL A 18 2.21 11.96 -5.78
N SER A 19 2.77 11.00 -6.51
CA SER A 19 3.97 11.15 -7.35
C SER A 19 4.20 9.88 -8.16
N ASP A 20 5.26 9.89 -8.96
CA ASP A 20 5.85 8.68 -9.51
C ASP A 20 7.02 8.23 -8.62
N TRP A 21 7.11 6.92 -8.39
CA TRP A 21 8.02 6.31 -7.44
C TRP A 21 8.74 5.11 -8.04
N ARG A 22 10.00 4.96 -7.65
CA ARG A 22 10.74 3.70 -7.67
C ARG A 22 10.57 3.04 -6.31
N VAL A 23 10.29 1.75 -6.32
CA VAL A 23 10.00 0.99 -5.10
C VAL A 23 10.92 -0.22 -5.03
N THR A 24 11.63 -0.36 -3.91
CA THR A 24 12.34 -1.61 -3.60
C THR A 24 11.47 -2.44 -2.69
N HIS A 25 11.07 -3.61 -3.16
CA HIS A 25 10.25 -4.55 -2.42
C HIS A 25 11.11 -5.64 -1.80
N ARG A 26 10.71 -6.10 -0.61
CA ARG A 26 11.16 -7.36 -0.03
C ARG A 26 9.93 -8.10 0.42
N ARG A 27 9.74 -9.35 0.00
CA ARG A 27 8.62 -10.18 0.46
C ARG A 27 9.13 -11.55 0.90
N LEU A 28 8.53 -12.15 1.92
CA LEU A 28 8.87 -13.52 2.29
C LEU A 28 8.60 -14.48 1.12
N ARG A 29 9.32 -15.60 1.03
CA ARG A 29 9.00 -16.64 0.04
C ARG A 29 7.65 -17.28 0.34
N GLU A 30 7.42 -17.62 1.60
CA GLU A 30 6.17 -18.21 2.12
C GLU A 30 5.70 -17.45 3.37
N ARG A 31 4.42 -17.52 3.70
CA ARG A 31 3.83 -16.79 4.84
C ARG A 31 3.22 -17.76 5.83
N LEU A 32 3.31 -17.43 7.12
CA LEU A 32 2.72 -18.16 8.23
C LEU A 32 3.22 -19.61 8.37
N VAL A 33 4.46 -19.86 7.91
CA VAL A 33 5.14 -21.16 8.00
C VAL A 33 6.51 -21.07 8.67
N GLY A 34 6.81 -19.92 9.30
CA GLY A 34 8.13 -19.66 9.89
C GLY A 34 9.23 -19.41 8.86
N CYS A 35 8.86 -18.98 7.65
CA CYS A 35 9.80 -18.68 6.58
C CYS A 35 10.64 -17.45 6.95
N THR A 36 11.95 -17.53 6.74
CA THR A 36 12.89 -16.43 6.94
C THR A 36 13.57 -15.98 5.64
N GLU A 37 13.22 -16.62 4.52
CA GLU A 37 13.78 -16.30 3.22
C GLU A 37 13.01 -15.15 2.57
N TRP A 38 13.74 -14.08 2.22
CA TRP A 38 13.19 -12.90 1.57
C TRP A 38 13.57 -12.87 0.09
N ILE A 39 12.60 -12.54 -0.74
CA ILE A 39 12.77 -12.26 -2.16
C ILE A 39 12.73 -10.75 -2.34
N GLU A 40 13.80 -10.19 -2.91
CA GLU A 40 13.91 -8.77 -3.21
C GLU A 40 13.67 -8.53 -4.70
N PHE A 41 12.97 -7.44 -5.02
CA PHE A 41 12.67 -7.05 -6.40
C PHE A 41 12.28 -5.58 -6.48
N ASP A 42 12.45 -4.99 -7.66
CA ASP A 42 12.10 -3.59 -7.91
C ASP A 42 10.66 -3.44 -8.43
N GLY A 43 10.16 -2.22 -8.34
CA GLY A 43 8.87 -1.83 -8.87
C GLY A 43 8.78 -0.34 -9.19
N GLU A 44 7.70 0.00 -9.88
CA GLU A 44 7.31 1.37 -10.20
C GLU A 44 5.89 1.61 -9.69
N MET A 45 5.64 2.79 -9.14
CA MET A 45 4.31 3.19 -8.66
C MET A 45 3.99 4.60 -9.13
N SER A 46 2.81 4.79 -9.71
CA SER A 46 2.28 6.11 -10.07
C SER A 46 0.97 6.36 -9.34
N THR A 47 0.90 7.47 -8.62
CA THR A 47 -0.23 7.79 -7.74
C THR A 47 -0.91 9.07 -8.16
N ARG A 48 -2.24 9.03 -8.31
CA ARG A 48 -3.04 10.22 -8.60
C ARG A 48 -4.25 10.35 -7.67
N PRO A 49 -4.67 11.58 -7.32
CA PRO A 49 -5.91 11.78 -6.58
C PRO A 49 -7.13 11.40 -7.42
N VAL A 50 -8.18 10.98 -6.74
CA VAL A 50 -9.53 10.73 -7.28
C VAL A 50 -10.57 11.23 -6.27
N LEU A 51 -11.86 11.14 -6.61
CA LEU A 51 -12.97 11.47 -5.70
C LEU A 51 -12.84 12.89 -5.09
N GLY A 52 -12.42 13.88 -5.87
CA GLY A 52 -12.22 15.25 -5.37
C GLY A 52 -11.14 15.36 -4.29
N GLY A 53 -10.19 14.42 -4.21
CA GLY A 53 -9.15 14.39 -3.17
C GLY A 53 -9.49 13.50 -1.97
N PHE A 54 -10.72 13.01 -1.85
CA PHE A 54 -11.13 12.03 -0.84
C PHE A 54 -10.70 10.59 -1.18
N GLY A 55 -9.88 10.42 -2.21
CA GLY A 55 -9.33 9.14 -2.62
C GLY A 55 -8.06 9.30 -3.45
N ASN A 56 -7.36 8.19 -3.64
CA ASN A 56 -6.28 8.09 -4.63
C ASN A 56 -6.25 6.69 -5.25
N ILE A 57 -5.64 6.61 -6.43
CA ILE A 57 -5.36 5.35 -7.13
C ILE A 57 -3.86 5.30 -7.37
N GLU A 58 -3.25 4.17 -7.01
CA GLU A 58 -1.86 3.83 -7.29
C GLU A 58 -1.81 2.71 -8.34
N ASP A 59 -1.24 2.99 -9.50
CA ASP A 59 -0.89 1.99 -10.52
C ASP A 59 0.52 1.47 -10.21
N ASN A 60 0.63 0.16 -9.96
CA ASN A 60 1.85 -0.52 -9.56
C ASN A 60 2.31 -1.45 -10.68
N LEU A 61 3.60 -1.40 -11.01
CA LEU A 61 4.30 -2.39 -11.83
C LEU A 61 5.37 -3.06 -10.98
N LEU A 62 5.23 -4.36 -10.72
CA LEU A 62 6.12 -5.11 -9.84
C LEU A 62 6.98 -6.07 -10.67
N HIS A 63 8.31 -6.03 -10.52
CA HIS A 63 9.27 -6.81 -11.32
C HIS A 63 9.77 -8.06 -10.59
N LEU A 64 8.88 -9.01 -10.30
CA LEU A 64 9.28 -10.23 -9.61
C LEU A 64 10.26 -11.07 -10.44
N PRO A 65 11.07 -11.94 -9.80
CA PRO A 65 11.98 -12.84 -10.51
C PRO A 65 11.29 -13.70 -11.57
N GLU A 66 10.03 -14.10 -11.33
CA GLU A 66 9.26 -14.95 -12.24
C GLU A 66 8.57 -14.18 -13.38
N GLY A 67 8.57 -12.85 -13.32
CA GLY A 67 7.93 -11.99 -14.31
C GLY A 67 7.28 -10.76 -13.70
N SER A 68 7.08 -9.74 -14.53
CA SER A 68 6.42 -8.51 -14.09
C SER A 68 4.89 -8.63 -14.14
N TYR A 69 4.20 -8.01 -13.18
CA TYR A 69 2.75 -7.87 -13.23
C TYR A 69 2.30 -6.49 -12.75
N ARG A 70 1.05 -6.14 -13.08
CA ARG A 70 0.42 -4.89 -12.67
C ARG A 70 -0.62 -5.10 -11.59
N ALA A 71 -0.77 -4.11 -10.73
CA ALA A 71 -1.81 -4.08 -9.72
C ALA A 71 -2.22 -2.66 -9.39
N ILE A 72 -3.38 -2.52 -8.76
CA ILE A 72 -3.90 -1.23 -8.32
C ILE A 72 -4.12 -1.26 -6.81
N ALA A 73 -3.69 -0.21 -6.12
CA ALA A 73 -4.21 0.14 -4.81
C ALA A 73 -5.22 1.30 -4.95
N LEU A 74 -6.47 1.08 -4.54
CA LEU A 74 -7.51 2.11 -4.49
C LEU A 74 -7.71 2.54 -3.04
N ARG A 75 -7.75 3.84 -2.79
CA ARG A 75 -8.03 4.40 -1.47
C ARG A 75 -9.24 5.31 -1.48
N SER A 76 -10.04 5.25 -0.42
CA SER A 76 -11.15 6.17 -0.17
C SER A 76 -11.17 6.56 1.30
N PHE A 77 -11.50 7.82 1.57
CA PHE A 77 -11.66 8.37 2.91
C PHE A 77 -13.13 8.44 3.30
N GLU A 78 -13.44 8.09 4.55
CA GLU A 78 -14.76 8.25 5.16
C GLU A 78 -14.71 9.41 6.17
N PRO A 79 -15.31 10.58 5.88
CA PRO A 79 -15.27 11.75 6.76
C PRO A 79 -15.85 11.52 8.15
N ARG A 80 -16.87 10.64 8.29
CA ARG A 80 -17.53 10.42 9.59
C ARG A 80 -16.65 9.68 10.59
N SER A 81 -15.93 8.66 10.13
CA SER A 81 -15.01 7.89 10.98
C SER A 81 -13.58 8.44 10.95
N GLN A 82 -13.27 9.34 10.00
CA GLN A 82 -11.93 9.84 9.71
C GLN A 82 -10.94 8.72 9.40
N GLN A 83 -11.40 7.71 8.66
CA GLN A 83 -10.60 6.55 8.28
C GLN A 83 -10.47 6.44 6.77
N TRP A 84 -9.37 5.83 6.35
CA TRP A 84 -9.17 5.39 4.98
C TRP A 84 -9.42 3.90 4.88
N ALA A 85 -10.00 3.50 3.76
CA ALA A 85 -10.04 2.13 3.29
C ALA A 85 -9.09 1.98 2.09
N ILE A 86 -8.35 0.87 2.04
CA ILE A 86 -7.37 0.56 0.98
C ILE A 86 -7.70 -0.81 0.39
N TRP A 87 -8.10 -0.84 -0.88
CA TRP A 87 -8.34 -2.07 -1.64
C TRP A 87 -7.16 -2.39 -2.56
N TRP A 88 -6.90 -3.67 -2.76
CA TRP A 88 -5.91 -4.16 -3.72
C TRP A 88 -6.59 -4.94 -4.85
N LEU A 89 -6.14 -4.71 -6.08
CA LEU A 89 -6.55 -5.44 -7.28
C LEU A 89 -5.32 -5.92 -8.04
N ASP A 90 -5.09 -7.22 -8.05
CA ASP A 90 -4.03 -7.87 -8.83
C ASP A 90 -4.53 -8.16 -10.25
N ALA A 91 -3.83 -7.68 -11.29
CA ALA A 91 -4.25 -7.90 -12.68
C ALA A 91 -4.24 -9.38 -13.11
N ARG A 92 -3.58 -10.27 -12.35
CA ARG A 92 -3.61 -11.73 -12.56
C ARG A 92 -4.93 -12.35 -12.09
N ALA A 93 -5.68 -11.65 -11.25
CA ALA A 93 -7.01 -12.03 -10.75
C ALA A 93 -7.99 -10.86 -10.95
N PRO A 94 -8.32 -10.48 -12.20
CA PRO A 94 -8.98 -9.20 -12.53
C PRO A 94 -10.41 -9.04 -12.01
N HIS A 95 -11.02 -10.11 -11.49
CA HIS A 95 -12.36 -10.10 -10.92
C HIS A 95 -12.38 -10.09 -9.38
N GLN A 96 -11.19 -10.07 -8.76
CA GLN A 96 -11.04 -10.14 -7.30
C GLN A 96 -10.41 -8.85 -6.80
N ILE A 97 -11.20 -8.06 -6.07
CA ILE A 97 -10.72 -6.95 -5.27
C ILE A 97 -10.70 -7.44 -3.81
N ASP A 98 -9.56 -7.31 -3.16
CA ASP A 98 -9.37 -7.81 -1.79
C ASP A 98 -10.22 -7.03 -0.77
N VAL A 99 -10.47 -7.65 0.39
CA VAL A 99 -11.11 -6.96 1.52
C VAL A 99 -10.26 -5.75 1.92
N PRO A 100 -10.85 -4.55 2.08
CA PRO A 100 -10.05 -3.38 2.34
C PRO A 100 -9.45 -3.42 3.74
N VAL A 101 -8.19 -3.04 3.86
CA VAL A 101 -7.67 -2.63 5.17
C VAL A 101 -8.21 -1.24 5.51
N VAL A 102 -8.65 -1.06 6.75
CA VAL A 102 -9.24 0.19 7.24
C VAL A 102 -8.43 0.72 8.41
N GLY A 103 -8.22 2.03 8.45
CA GLY A 103 -7.37 2.65 9.46
C GLY A 103 -7.17 4.15 9.26
N SER A 104 -6.23 4.72 10.00
CA SER A 104 -5.96 6.16 9.97
C SER A 104 -4.51 6.45 10.28
N PHE A 105 -4.09 7.70 10.05
CA PHE A 105 -2.78 8.19 10.44
C PHE A 105 -2.77 8.77 11.84
N LYS A 106 -1.65 8.55 12.55
CA LYS A 106 -1.33 9.18 13.82
C LYS A 106 0.18 9.40 13.90
N ASN A 107 0.60 10.65 14.08
CA ASN A 107 2.02 11.02 14.26
C ASN A 107 2.95 10.50 13.15
N GLY A 108 2.54 10.62 11.88
CA GLY A 108 3.33 10.16 10.73
C GLY A 108 3.35 8.64 10.52
N VAL A 109 2.49 7.89 11.23
CA VAL A 109 2.32 6.45 11.02
C VAL A 109 0.85 6.17 10.70
N GLY A 110 0.60 5.60 9.53
CA GLY A 110 -0.71 5.09 9.14
C GLY A 110 -0.79 3.61 9.47
N THR A 111 -1.79 3.20 10.25
CA THR A 111 -1.98 1.78 10.62
C THR A 111 -3.37 1.33 10.21
N PHE A 112 -3.44 0.25 9.44
CA PHE A 112 -4.65 -0.26 8.81
C PHE A 112 -4.81 -1.76 9.06
N TYR A 113 -6.06 -2.22 9.20
CA TYR A 113 -6.37 -3.62 9.48
C TYR A 113 -7.49 -4.16 8.61
N ALA A 114 -7.42 -5.44 8.27
CA ALA A 114 -8.53 -6.22 7.73
C ALA A 114 -8.54 -7.61 8.38
N ASP A 115 -9.73 -8.20 8.46
CA ASP A 115 -9.91 -9.64 8.68
C ASP A 115 -10.21 -10.28 7.32
N ASP A 116 -9.50 -11.34 6.98
CA ASP A 116 -9.63 -12.05 5.70
C ASP A 116 -9.37 -13.56 5.88
N SER A 117 -9.29 -14.31 4.80
CA SER A 117 -8.95 -15.74 4.80
C SER A 117 -7.87 -16.06 3.78
N ARG A 118 -6.94 -16.92 4.16
CA ARG A 118 -5.93 -17.50 3.28
C ARG A 118 -6.12 -19.01 3.26
N ASP A 119 -6.41 -19.56 2.08
CA ASP A 119 -6.65 -20.99 1.88
C ASP A 119 -7.71 -21.54 2.86
N GLY A 120 -8.75 -20.75 3.13
CA GLY A 120 -9.84 -21.07 4.07
C GLY A 120 -9.49 -20.87 5.55
N THR A 121 -8.25 -20.49 5.89
CA THR A 121 -7.84 -20.19 7.26
C THR A 121 -8.00 -18.69 7.54
N PRO A 122 -8.76 -18.29 8.59
CA PRO A 122 -8.87 -16.89 8.96
C PRO A 122 -7.51 -16.29 9.30
N ILE A 123 -7.24 -15.10 8.77
CA ILE A 123 -6.05 -14.32 9.06
C ILE A 123 -6.44 -12.86 9.33
N ARG A 124 -5.60 -12.17 10.09
CA ARG A 124 -5.65 -10.73 10.22
C ARG A 124 -4.50 -10.09 9.47
N ILE A 125 -4.80 -9.03 8.72
CA ILE A 125 -3.85 -8.28 7.92
C ILE A 125 -3.60 -6.94 8.61
N ARG A 126 -2.34 -6.48 8.63
CA ARG A 126 -1.95 -5.14 9.05
C ARG A 126 -1.06 -4.49 8.02
N PHE A 127 -1.40 -3.27 7.62
CA PHE A 127 -0.48 -2.38 6.91
C PHE A 127 0.01 -1.29 7.85
N ASN A 128 1.30 -0.98 7.78
CA ASN A 128 1.86 0.23 8.36
C ASN A 128 2.50 1.08 7.25
N TRP A 129 2.13 2.36 7.20
CA TRP A 129 2.80 3.39 6.43
C TRP A 129 3.63 4.26 7.38
N PHE A 130 4.92 4.40 7.12
CA PHE A 130 5.82 5.27 7.88
C PHE A 130 6.19 6.46 7.02
N THR A 131 5.75 7.65 7.41
CA THR A 131 5.77 8.86 6.56
C THR A 131 6.44 10.05 7.24
N SER A 132 7.21 9.81 8.30
CA SER A 132 7.98 10.84 9.01
C SER A 132 9.03 11.51 8.10
N ASP A 133 9.51 10.79 7.08
CA ASP A 133 10.30 11.33 5.97
C ASP A 133 9.48 11.19 4.67
N PRO A 134 8.78 12.24 4.21
CA PRO A 134 7.94 12.18 3.02
C PRO A 134 8.68 11.93 1.71
N GLU A 135 10.00 12.13 1.67
CA GLU A 135 10.81 11.83 0.48
C GLU A 135 11.20 10.35 0.41
N ASN A 136 11.15 9.66 1.55
CA ASN A 136 11.54 8.26 1.69
C ASN A 136 10.53 7.50 2.57
N PRO A 137 9.23 7.50 2.20
CA PRO A 137 8.24 6.79 2.99
C PRO A 137 8.54 5.30 2.92
N LYS A 138 8.06 4.57 3.93
CA LYS A 138 8.16 3.12 3.99
C LYS A 138 6.81 2.51 4.23
N TRP A 139 6.64 1.28 3.75
CA TRP A 139 5.44 0.51 4.00
C TRP A 139 5.80 -0.92 4.41
N GLU A 140 4.99 -1.50 5.27
CA GLU A 140 5.03 -2.93 5.56
C GLU A 140 3.63 -3.54 5.63
N GLN A 141 3.58 -4.83 5.31
CA GLN A 141 2.45 -5.71 5.58
C GLN A 141 2.87 -6.81 6.54
N ALA A 142 1.97 -7.10 7.48
CA ALA A 142 2.08 -8.25 8.36
C ALA A 142 0.78 -9.06 8.38
N PHE A 143 0.92 -10.37 8.56
CA PHE A 143 -0.19 -11.29 8.79
C PHE A 143 -0.15 -11.83 10.21
N SER A 144 -1.33 -12.15 10.74
CA SER A 144 -1.51 -12.81 12.01
C SER A 144 -2.48 -13.98 11.86
N ALA A 145 -2.11 -15.12 12.41
CA ALA A 145 -2.95 -16.33 12.45
C ALA A 145 -3.66 -16.52 13.82
N ASP A 146 -3.41 -15.63 14.79
CA ASP A 146 -3.88 -15.73 16.18
C ASP A 146 -4.70 -14.49 16.61
N GLY A 147 -5.41 -13.89 15.66
CA GLY A 147 -6.31 -12.76 15.91
C GLY A 147 -5.62 -11.41 16.13
N GLY A 148 -4.31 -11.32 15.85
CA GLY A 148 -3.49 -10.14 16.03
C GLY A 148 -2.64 -10.15 17.31
N THR A 149 -2.48 -11.30 17.97
CA THR A 149 -1.61 -11.45 19.15
C THR A 149 -0.15 -11.43 18.73
N THR A 150 0.19 -12.16 17.67
CA THR A 150 1.50 -12.14 17.02
C THR A 150 1.37 -11.74 15.55
N TRP A 151 2.45 -11.19 14.99
CA TRP A 151 2.48 -10.65 13.63
C TRP A 151 3.75 -11.08 12.89
N GLU A 152 3.58 -11.63 11.70
CA GLU A 152 4.65 -11.95 10.74
C GLU A 152 4.68 -10.86 9.66
N THR A 153 5.62 -9.92 9.77
CA THR A 153 5.92 -8.99 8.67
C THR A 153 6.41 -9.80 7.48
N ASN A 154 5.68 -9.72 6.37
CA ASN A 154 5.90 -10.59 5.21
C ASN A 154 6.09 -9.82 3.89
N TRP A 155 5.96 -8.50 3.92
CA TRP A 155 6.30 -7.62 2.82
C TRP A 155 6.71 -6.25 3.34
N THR A 156 7.80 -5.68 2.84
CA THR A 156 8.21 -4.29 3.03
C THR A 156 8.45 -3.59 1.70
N MET A 157 8.27 -2.28 1.68
CA MET A 157 8.55 -1.41 0.55
C MET A 157 9.31 -0.16 1.02
N ASP A 158 10.38 0.17 0.32
CA ASP A 158 11.10 1.44 0.44
C ASP A 158 10.87 2.25 -0.83
N PHE A 159 10.39 3.48 -0.69
CA PHE A 159 10.01 4.33 -1.82
C PHE A 159 11.05 5.43 -2.04
N ARG A 160 11.34 5.72 -3.31
CA ARG A 160 12.15 6.88 -3.75
C ARG A 160 11.45 7.54 -4.92
N ARG A 161 11.42 8.87 -4.96
CA ARG A 161 10.82 9.59 -6.09
C ARG A 161 11.50 9.17 -7.40
N ALA A 162 10.71 8.94 -8.43
CA ALA A 162 11.25 8.74 -9.77
C ALA A 162 11.96 10.04 -10.21
N VAL A 163 13.19 9.92 -10.70
CA VAL A 163 13.85 11.04 -11.38
C VAL A 163 13.11 11.26 -12.69
N PRO A 164 12.62 12.48 -12.99
CA PRO A 164 12.02 12.75 -14.29
C PRO A 164 13.05 12.40 -15.38
N PRO A 165 12.65 11.75 -16.48
CA PRO A 165 13.57 11.60 -17.61
C PRO A 165 14.08 12.99 -18.02
N LEU A 166 15.39 13.10 -18.24
CA LEU A 166 15.98 14.31 -18.83
C LEU A 166 15.20 14.61 -20.11
N GLN A 167 14.55 15.77 -20.17
CA GLN A 167 13.88 16.22 -21.38
C GLN A 167 14.97 16.42 -22.44
N SER A 168 14.96 15.58 -23.48
CA SER A 168 15.73 15.74 -24.71
C SER A 168 15.01 16.64 -25.69
#